data_AF-A0A7L3P6M0-F1
#
_entry.id   AF-A0A7L3P6M0-F1
#
_cell.length_a   1.000
_cell.length_b   1.000
_cell.length_c   1.000
_cell.angle_alpha   90.00
_cell.angle_beta   90.00
_cell.angle_gamma   90.00
#
_symmetry.space_group_name_H-M   'P 1'
#
loop_
_entity.id
_entity.type
_entity.pdbx_description
1 polymer ?
#
loop_
_entity_poly.entity_id
_entity_poly.type
_entity_poly.pdbx_seq_one_letter_code
_entity_poly.pdbx_strand_id
1 'polypeptide(L)'
;LSPGTKMGCFTFIKVMMILFNLAIFLSGGTLLGVGIWVKVDGESFVDIFGTLSSSVLQVVNVSYVLIVIGSILLVIGFLGCYGAQKESKCLLMMFFSVVLIIFIAEIAVAVVALVYTGLAETLLSALVTPVLKEKYGVDPTFTQIWNATMSKVHCCGLNNYTDFNDSVWYEKYKTYPDPCFGAAPPLAHPHLCGHLLQGCFDQILEEIRTNAGVAGGVAAGIAALEIAAMAVSMYLYCRLDEK
;
A
#
# COMPACT_ATOMS: atom_id res chain seq x y z
N LEU A 1 3.01 -41.14 16.30
CA LEU A 1 4.20 -40.41 15.80
C LEU A 1 5.37 -40.62 16.77
N SER A 2 6.49 -41.16 16.29
CA SER A 2 7.70 -41.45 17.09
C SER A 2 8.26 -40.15 17.74
N PRO A 3 8.79 -40.21 18.98
CA PRO A 3 9.33 -39.03 19.68
C PRO A 3 10.46 -38.32 18.92
N GLY A 4 11.25 -39.04 18.11
CA GLY A 4 12.29 -38.45 17.25
C GLY A 4 11.72 -37.60 16.10
N THR A 5 10.59 -37.99 15.52
CA THR A 5 9.92 -37.24 14.45
C THR A 5 9.29 -35.93 14.98
N LYS A 6 8.85 -35.92 16.26
CA LYS A 6 8.24 -34.73 16.90
C LYS A 6 9.26 -33.61 17.13
N MET A 7 10.49 -33.94 17.55
CA MET A 7 11.56 -32.94 17.75
C MET A 7 12.08 -32.34 16.44
N GLY A 8 12.17 -33.14 15.37
CA GLY A 8 12.57 -32.65 14.04
C GLY A 8 11.57 -31.68 13.43
N CYS A 9 10.27 -31.98 13.53
CA CYS A 9 9.20 -31.12 13.01
C CYS A 9 9.12 -29.77 13.72
N PHE A 10 9.20 -29.76 15.05
CA PHE A 10 9.21 -28.51 15.83
C PHE A 10 10.40 -27.62 15.46
N THR A 11 11.59 -28.21 15.33
CA THR A 11 12.81 -27.47 14.94
C THR A 11 12.69 -26.93 13.51
N PHE A 12 12.17 -27.72 12.57
CA PHE A 12 11.96 -27.29 11.19
C PHE A 12 11.01 -26.10 11.10
N ILE A 13 9.83 -26.19 11.73
CA ILE A 13 8.83 -25.12 11.74
C ILE A 13 9.41 -23.84 12.37
N LYS A 14 10.13 -23.97 13.49
CA LYS A 14 10.81 -22.86 14.15
C LYS A 14 11.82 -22.17 13.23
N VAL A 15 12.67 -22.94 12.55
CA VAL A 15 13.68 -22.40 11.63
C VAL A 15 13.02 -21.72 10.44
N MET A 16 12.00 -22.32 9.84
CA MET A 16 11.25 -21.70 8.74
C MET A 16 10.60 -20.39 9.15
N MET A 17 9.98 -20.33 10.34
CA MET A 17 9.41 -19.08 10.88
C MET A 17 10.49 -18.00 11.05
N ILE A 18 11.65 -18.35 11.60
CA ILE A 18 12.76 -17.41 11.78
C ILE A 18 13.26 -16.89 10.42
N LEU A 19 13.47 -17.77 9.44
CA LEU A 19 13.96 -17.37 8.12
C LEU A 19 12.97 -16.45 7.39
N PHE A 20 11.69 -16.79 7.39
CA PHE A 20 10.66 -15.97 6.73
C PHE A 20 10.51 -14.60 7.40
N ASN A 21 10.43 -14.55 8.73
CA ASN A 21 10.36 -13.28 9.45
C ASN A 21 11.66 -12.46 9.33
N LEU A 22 12.81 -13.11 9.13
CA LEU A 22 14.08 -12.42 8.91
C LEU A 22 14.08 -11.75 7.54
N ALA A 23 13.54 -12.43 6.52
CA ALA A 23 13.36 -11.83 5.20
C ALA A 23 12.41 -10.62 5.27
N ILE A 24 11.31 -10.72 6.04
CA ILE A 24 10.39 -9.59 6.29
C ILE A 24 11.08 -8.45 7.03
N PHE A 25 11.90 -8.75 8.04
CA PHE A 25 12.64 -7.76 8.80
C PHE A 25 13.63 -7.00 7.91
N LEU A 26 14.39 -7.73 7.07
CA LEU A 26 15.36 -7.15 6.14
C LEU A 26 14.67 -6.34 5.04
N SER A 27 13.56 -6.83 4.49
CA SER A 27 12.78 -6.08 3.51
C SER A 27 12.16 -4.83 4.11
N GLY A 28 11.60 -4.92 5.32
CA GLY A 28 11.09 -3.77 6.07
C GLY A 28 12.17 -2.72 6.36
N GLY A 29 13.35 -3.15 6.79
CA GLY A 29 14.51 -2.28 6.99
C GLY A 29 14.99 -1.61 5.69
N THR A 30 14.96 -2.34 4.58
CA THR A 30 15.30 -1.79 3.25
C THR A 30 14.26 -0.75 2.82
N LEU A 31 12.96 -1.05 2.94
CA LEU A 31 11.89 -0.11 2.59
C LEU A 31 11.92 1.14 3.47
N LEU A 32 12.15 0.98 4.77
CA LEU A 32 12.31 2.09 5.71
C LEU A 32 13.54 2.94 5.36
N GLY A 33 14.68 2.31 5.09
CA GLY A 33 15.91 2.99 4.73
C GLY A 33 15.78 3.76 3.42
N VAL A 34 15.18 3.15 2.39
CA VAL A 34 14.88 3.82 1.11
C VAL A 34 13.90 4.97 1.33
N GLY A 35 12.84 4.77 2.11
CA GLY A 35 11.88 5.82 2.44
C GLY A 35 12.55 7.02 3.13
N ILE A 36 13.41 6.78 4.13
CA ILE A 36 14.15 7.86 4.81
C ILE A 36 15.14 8.53 3.86
N TRP A 37 15.91 7.76 3.07
CA TRP A 37 16.85 8.31 2.09
C TRP A 37 16.14 9.27 1.15
N VAL A 38 15.07 8.80 0.52
CA VAL A 38 14.25 9.58 -0.41
C VAL A 38 13.69 10.84 0.26
N LYS A 39 13.32 10.75 1.55
CA LYS A 39 12.77 11.88 2.28
C LYS A 39 13.82 12.95 2.60
N VAL A 40 15.04 12.54 2.92
CA VAL A 40 16.13 13.41 3.38
C VAL A 40 16.94 13.96 2.20
N ASP A 41 17.22 13.13 1.20
CA ASP A 41 18.08 13.43 0.06
C ASP A 41 17.52 12.81 -1.23
N GLY A 42 16.34 13.31 -1.64
CA GLY A 42 15.65 12.85 -2.84
C GLY A 42 16.41 13.15 -4.13
N GLU A 43 17.22 14.22 -4.18
CA GLU A 43 18.02 14.57 -5.36
C GLU A 43 19.12 13.53 -5.63
N SER A 44 19.86 13.13 -4.59
CA SER A 44 20.87 12.07 -4.70
C SER A 44 20.28 10.71 -5.08
N PHE A 45 19.09 10.38 -4.56
CA PHE A 45 18.38 9.16 -4.97
C PHE A 45 18.08 9.16 -6.48
N VAL A 46 17.65 10.30 -7.00
CA VAL A 46 17.32 10.47 -8.42
C VAL A 46 18.58 10.51 -9.29
N ASP A 47 19.67 11.10 -8.84
CA ASP A 47 20.91 11.08 -9.65
C ASP A 47 21.44 9.64 -9.86
N ILE A 48 21.20 8.75 -8.88
CA ILE A 48 21.64 7.34 -8.94
C ILE A 48 20.64 6.47 -9.70
N PHE A 49 19.33 6.67 -9.51
CA PHE A 49 18.27 5.80 -10.04
C PHE A 49 17.37 6.47 -11.11
N GLY A 50 17.65 7.72 -11.47
CA GLY A 50 16.84 8.58 -12.35
C GLY A 50 16.83 8.16 -13.81
N THR A 51 17.84 7.41 -14.27
CA THR A 51 17.83 6.78 -15.60
C THR A 51 16.77 5.68 -15.75
N LEU A 52 16.21 5.18 -14.64
CA LEU A 52 15.09 4.22 -14.62
C LEU A 52 13.73 4.88 -14.33
N SER A 53 13.69 6.17 -13.95
CA SER A 53 12.47 6.85 -13.52
C SER A 53 12.29 8.19 -14.24
N SER A 54 11.26 8.27 -15.09
CA SER A 54 10.99 9.44 -15.93
C SER A 54 10.50 10.68 -15.16
N SER A 55 10.57 10.69 -13.83
CA SER A 55 10.09 11.83 -13.04
C SER A 55 10.51 11.72 -11.57
N VAL A 56 11.63 12.42 -11.31
CA VAL A 56 12.41 12.76 -10.08
C VAL A 56 11.59 12.97 -8.81
N LEU A 57 10.31 13.20 -8.98
CA LEU A 57 9.54 13.94 -8.03
C LEU A 57 8.38 13.08 -7.48
N GLN A 58 8.19 11.85 -7.99
CA GLN A 58 7.32 10.80 -7.41
C GLN A 58 7.77 10.34 -6.03
N VAL A 59 9.03 10.59 -5.70
CA VAL A 59 9.77 9.79 -4.73
C VAL A 59 9.46 10.28 -3.30
N VAL A 60 9.37 11.60 -3.08
CA VAL A 60 9.39 12.23 -1.73
C VAL A 60 8.13 11.98 -0.89
N ASN A 61 6.97 11.65 -1.47
CA ASN A 61 5.74 11.36 -0.71
C ASN A 61 5.35 9.87 -0.71
N VAL A 62 5.79 9.10 -1.73
CA VAL A 62 5.88 7.63 -1.64
C VAL A 62 6.80 7.23 -0.49
N SER A 63 7.78 8.09 -0.16
CA SER A 63 8.64 7.95 1.02
C SER A 63 7.86 7.75 2.32
N TYR A 64 6.76 8.48 2.57
CA TYR A 64 5.99 8.33 3.81
C TYR A 64 5.28 6.98 3.86
N VAL A 65 4.74 6.51 2.74
CA VAL A 65 4.13 5.19 2.64
C VAL A 65 5.19 4.09 2.83
N LEU A 66 6.37 4.24 2.22
CA LEU A 66 7.50 3.33 2.39
C LEU A 66 8.02 3.32 3.84
N ILE A 67 8.07 4.47 4.51
CA ILE A 67 8.45 4.59 5.92
C ILE A 67 7.42 3.88 6.81
N VAL A 68 6.13 4.12 6.60
CA VAL A 68 5.06 3.50 7.42
C VAL A 68 5.02 2.00 7.21
N ILE A 69 4.95 1.53 5.96
CA ILE A 69 4.93 0.09 5.65
C ILE A 69 6.23 -0.57 6.09
N GLY A 70 7.38 0.04 5.80
CA GLY A 70 8.69 -0.45 6.20
C GLY A 70 8.83 -0.59 7.72
N SER A 71 8.33 0.40 8.48
CA SER A 71 8.33 0.36 9.95
C SER A 71 7.45 -0.78 10.49
N ILE A 72 6.26 -0.97 9.93
CA ILE A 72 5.35 -2.05 10.32
C ILE A 72 5.99 -3.42 10.05
N LEU A 73 6.54 -3.64 8.84
CA LEU A 73 7.20 -4.89 8.47
C LEU A 73 8.44 -5.15 9.35
N LEU A 74 9.22 -4.12 9.66
CA LEU A 74 10.37 -4.23 10.55
C LEU A 74 9.96 -4.68 11.96
N VAL A 75 8.90 -4.09 12.54
CA VAL A 75 8.39 -4.50 13.86
C VAL A 75 7.86 -5.93 13.84
N ILE A 76 7.05 -6.29 12.85
CA ILE A 76 6.47 -7.64 12.73
C ILE A 76 7.57 -8.69 12.56
N GLY A 77 8.53 -8.43 11.65
CA GLY A 77 9.67 -9.31 11.43
C GLY A 77 10.53 -9.48 12.68
N PHE A 78 10.77 -8.40 13.43
CA PHE A 78 11.49 -8.46 14.71
C PHE A 78 10.75 -9.33 15.73
N LEU A 79 9.45 -9.10 15.93
CA LEU A 79 8.63 -9.88 16.87
C LEU A 79 8.60 -11.36 16.49
N GLY A 80 8.44 -11.67 15.21
CA GLY A 80 8.42 -13.05 14.70
C GLY A 80 9.76 -13.77 14.87
N CYS A 81 10.87 -13.15 14.45
CA CYS A 81 12.21 -13.72 14.61
C CYS A 81 12.59 -13.89 16.07
N TYR A 82 12.48 -12.82 16.85
CA TYR A 82 12.96 -12.79 18.23
C TYR A 82 12.06 -13.62 19.15
N GLY A 83 10.74 -13.62 18.90
CA GLY A 83 9.79 -14.48 19.60
C GLY A 83 10.07 -15.97 19.38
N ALA A 84 10.31 -16.38 18.13
CA ALA A 84 10.69 -17.75 17.82
C ALA A 84 12.07 -18.11 18.39
N GLN A 85 13.09 -17.25 18.22
CA GLN A 85 14.46 -17.53 18.69
C GLN A 85 14.54 -17.64 20.21
N LYS A 86 13.96 -16.68 20.94
CA LYS A 86 13.98 -16.64 22.41
C LYS A 86 12.97 -17.58 23.06
N GLU A 87 12.15 -18.27 22.28
CA GLU A 87 11.08 -19.13 22.82
C GLU A 87 10.19 -18.35 23.81
N SER A 88 9.95 -17.06 23.53
CA SER A 88 9.20 -16.17 24.42
C SER A 88 7.73 -16.15 24.05
N LYS A 89 6.90 -16.75 24.91
CA LYS A 89 5.43 -16.78 24.77
C LYS A 89 4.83 -15.38 24.58
N CYS A 90 5.34 -14.38 25.30
CA CYS A 90 4.84 -13.01 25.22
C CYS A 90 5.09 -12.39 23.83
N LEU A 91 6.31 -12.52 23.29
CA LEU A 91 6.65 -12.00 21.96
C LEU A 91 5.87 -12.71 20.84
N LEU A 92 5.66 -14.02 20.99
CA LEU A 92 4.91 -14.84 20.06
C LEU A 92 3.41 -14.47 20.04
N MET A 93 2.84 -14.20 21.22
CA MET A 93 1.47 -13.68 21.34
C MET A 93 1.35 -12.26 20.77
N MET A 94 2.32 -11.38 21.00
CA MET A 94 2.31 -10.05 20.37
C MET A 94 2.37 -10.14 18.84
N PHE A 95 3.24 -10.99 18.30
CA PHE A 95 3.29 -11.27 16.86
C PHE A 95 1.93 -11.76 16.34
N PHE A 96 1.33 -12.75 17.01
CA PHE A 96 0.00 -13.26 16.66
C PHE A 96 -1.07 -12.15 16.68
N SER A 97 -1.11 -11.34 17.74
CA SER A 97 -2.09 -10.26 17.88
C SER A 97 -1.95 -9.19 16.80
N VAL A 98 -0.73 -8.79 16.46
CA VAL A 98 -0.49 -7.80 15.39
C VAL A 98 -0.94 -8.34 14.04
N VAL A 99 -0.56 -9.58 13.69
CA VAL A 99 -0.98 -10.21 12.42
C VAL A 99 -2.50 -10.39 12.38
N LEU A 100 -3.14 -10.76 13.49
CA LEU A 100 -4.60 -10.87 13.57
C LEU A 100 -5.30 -9.52 13.33
N ILE A 101 -4.78 -8.43 13.89
CA ILE A 101 -5.34 -7.09 13.67
C ILE A 101 -5.23 -6.70 12.19
N ILE A 102 -4.10 -7.00 11.54
CA ILE A 102 -3.91 -6.73 10.11
C ILE A 102 -4.90 -7.55 9.29
N PHE A 103 -5.02 -8.85 9.55
CA PHE A 103 -5.98 -9.72 8.86
C PHE A 103 -7.43 -9.22 8.99
N ILE A 104 -7.85 -8.79 10.17
CA ILE A 104 -9.18 -8.20 10.38
C ILE A 104 -9.34 -6.89 9.60
N ALA A 105 -8.32 -6.04 9.60
CA ALA A 105 -8.32 -4.79 8.84
C ALA A 105 -8.40 -5.05 7.32
N GLU A 106 -7.68 -6.04 6.80
CA GLU A 106 -7.74 -6.44 5.39
C GLU A 106 -9.14 -6.91 4.99
N ILE A 107 -9.77 -7.76 5.81
CA ILE A 107 -11.16 -8.19 5.57
C ILE A 107 -12.11 -6.99 5.62
N ALA A 108 -11.97 -6.09 6.59
CA ALA A 108 -12.82 -4.91 6.70
C ALA A 108 -12.69 -4.00 5.47
N VAL A 109 -11.46 -3.74 5.01
CA VAL A 109 -11.18 -2.97 3.80
C VAL A 109 -11.78 -3.66 2.58
N ALA A 110 -11.60 -4.98 2.43
CA ALA A 110 -12.15 -5.74 1.31
C ALA A 110 -13.70 -5.69 1.28
N VAL A 111 -14.35 -5.83 2.44
CA VAL A 111 -15.81 -5.74 2.56
C VAL A 111 -16.29 -4.33 2.21
N VAL A 112 -15.66 -3.28 2.74
CA VAL A 112 -16.02 -1.90 2.41
C VAL A 112 -15.83 -1.61 0.93
N ALA A 113 -14.71 -2.03 0.34
CA ALA A 113 -14.40 -1.78 -1.06
C ALA A 113 -15.31 -2.54 -2.05
N LEU A 114 -15.66 -3.80 -1.75
CA LEU A 114 -16.40 -4.66 -2.68
C LEU A 114 -17.92 -4.66 -2.47
N VAL A 115 -18.37 -4.53 -1.23
CA VAL A 115 -19.80 -4.61 -0.88
C VAL A 115 -20.41 -3.22 -0.71
N TYR A 116 -19.68 -2.29 -0.10
CA TYR A 116 -20.16 -0.96 0.23
C TYR A 116 -19.48 0.12 -0.62
N THR A 117 -19.51 -0.02 -1.94
CA THR A 117 -18.80 0.88 -2.88
C THR A 117 -19.14 2.36 -2.65
N GLY A 118 -20.40 2.70 -2.37
CA GLY A 118 -20.78 4.09 -2.05
C GLY A 118 -20.22 4.59 -0.71
N LEU A 119 -20.08 3.72 0.29
CA LEU A 119 -19.37 4.08 1.53
C LEU A 119 -17.86 4.27 1.26
N ALA A 120 -17.26 3.40 0.45
CA ALA A 120 -15.87 3.54 0.05
C ALA A 120 -15.63 4.87 -0.69
N GLU A 121 -16.51 5.22 -1.63
CA GLU A 121 -16.46 6.49 -2.38
C GLU A 121 -16.54 7.70 -1.44
N THR A 122 -17.50 7.71 -0.52
CA THR A 122 -17.69 8.82 0.42
C THR A 122 -16.52 8.99 1.39
N LEU A 123 -16.00 7.90 1.95
CA LEU A 123 -14.81 7.93 2.82
C LEU A 123 -13.58 8.41 2.07
N LEU A 124 -13.38 7.91 0.85
CA LEU A 124 -12.22 8.29 0.04
C LEU A 124 -12.33 9.74 -0.41
N SER A 125 -13.52 10.22 -0.77
CA SER A 125 -13.78 11.62 -1.10
C SER A 125 -13.49 12.55 0.07
N ALA A 126 -13.93 12.18 1.27
CA ALA A 126 -13.68 12.98 2.47
C ALA A 126 -12.17 13.09 2.80
N LEU A 127 -11.38 12.08 2.45
CA LEU A 127 -9.94 12.04 2.73
C LEU A 127 -9.09 12.64 1.59
N VAL A 128 -9.41 12.32 0.34
CA VAL A 128 -8.55 12.59 -0.82
C VAL A 128 -8.91 13.90 -1.51
N THR A 129 -10.19 14.25 -1.67
CA THR A 129 -10.60 15.50 -2.31
C THR A 129 -10.02 16.77 -1.64
N PRO A 130 -9.99 16.93 -0.30
CA PRO A 130 -9.36 18.11 0.31
C PRO A 130 -7.85 18.16 0.06
N VAL A 131 -7.17 17.01 0.15
CA VAL A 131 -5.74 16.90 -0.14
C VAL A 131 -5.48 17.22 -1.62
N LEU A 132 -6.35 16.77 -2.52
CA LEU A 132 -6.29 17.06 -3.94
C LEU A 132 -6.38 18.56 -4.19
N LYS A 133 -7.33 19.27 -3.56
CA LYS A 133 -7.49 20.71 -3.73
C LYS A 133 -6.30 21.52 -3.20
N GLU A 134 -5.74 21.12 -2.06
CA GLU A 134 -4.67 21.87 -1.38
C GLU A 134 -3.28 21.57 -1.95
N LYS A 135 -3.00 20.30 -2.26
CA LYS A 135 -1.65 19.83 -2.61
C LYS A 135 -1.41 19.74 -4.11
N TYR A 136 -2.44 19.55 -4.93
CA TYR A 136 -2.24 19.44 -6.37
C TYR A 136 -1.82 20.80 -6.98
N GLY A 137 -0.69 20.81 -7.69
CA GLY A 137 -0.03 22.02 -8.20
C GLY A 137 0.91 22.72 -7.22
N VAL A 138 0.90 22.32 -5.95
CA VAL A 138 1.70 22.92 -4.86
C VAL A 138 2.78 21.95 -4.42
N ASP A 139 2.37 20.73 -4.02
CA ASP A 139 3.26 19.63 -3.78
C ASP A 139 3.48 18.94 -5.12
N PRO A 140 4.67 19.07 -5.72
CA PRO A 140 4.89 18.57 -7.04
C PRO A 140 4.80 17.01 -7.03
N THR A 141 5.08 16.36 -5.89
CA THR A 141 5.13 14.89 -5.75
C THR A 141 3.72 14.33 -5.81
N PHE A 142 2.86 14.92 -5.00
CA PHE A 142 1.44 14.60 -5.01
C PHE A 142 0.84 14.84 -6.40
N THR A 143 1.21 15.96 -7.03
CA THR A 143 0.79 16.30 -8.41
C THR A 143 1.20 15.22 -9.40
N GLN A 144 2.44 14.73 -9.32
CA GLN A 144 2.95 13.73 -10.24
C GLN A 144 2.35 12.34 -10.02
N ILE A 145 2.20 11.89 -8.77
CA ILE A 145 1.52 10.62 -8.44
C ILE A 145 0.11 10.66 -8.99
N TRP A 146 -0.61 11.77 -8.74
CA TRP A 146 -1.96 11.92 -9.23
C TRP A 146 -2.02 12.00 -10.76
N ASN A 147 -1.05 12.65 -11.40
CA ASN A 147 -0.92 12.63 -12.87
C ASN A 147 -0.69 11.22 -13.41
N ALA A 148 0.22 10.46 -12.80
CA ALA A 148 0.48 9.08 -13.19
C ALA A 148 -0.77 8.21 -13.02
N THR A 149 -1.50 8.37 -11.91
CA THR A 149 -2.80 7.71 -11.70
C THR A 149 -3.77 8.09 -12.82
N MET A 150 -4.08 9.38 -12.99
CA MET A 150 -5.00 9.87 -14.01
C MET A 150 -4.64 9.40 -15.42
N SER A 151 -3.36 9.42 -15.79
CA SER A 151 -2.88 8.93 -17.09
C SER A 151 -2.93 7.41 -17.22
N LYS A 152 -2.66 6.65 -16.16
CA LYS A 152 -2.58 5.18 -16.21
C LYS A 152 -3.94 4.52 -16.24
N VAL A 153 -4.90 5.05 -15.49
CA VAL A 153 -6.29 4.57 -15.42
C VAL A 153 -7.27 5.43 -16.22
N HIS A 154 -6.75 6.33 -17.07
CA HIS A 154 -7.52 7.16 -18.01
C HIS A 154 -8.75 7.85 -17.37
N CYS A 155 -8.52 8.53 -16.24
CA CYS A 155 -9.56 9.17 -15.43
C CYS A 155 -9.17 10.60 -15.03
N CYS A 156 -10.13 11.38 -14.54
CA CYS A 156 -9.87 12.75 -14.08
C CYS A 156 -10.53 13.03 -12.73
N GLY A 157 -9.75 13.58 -11.79
CA GLY A 157 -10.20 13.81 -10.43
C GLY A 157 -10.44 12.50 -9.68
N LEU A 158 -10.96 12.56 -8.45
CA LEU A 158 -11.29 11.36 -7.70
C LEU A 158 -12.65 10.81 -8.15
N ASN A 159 -13.67 11.67 -8.08
CA ASN A 159 -15.03 11.42 -8.50
C ASN A 159 -15.29 12.00 -9.87
N ASN A 160 -14.77 13.21 -10.14
CA ASN A 160 -14.83 13.84 -11.45
C ASN A 160 -13.89 15.05 -11.55
N TYR A 161 -13.76 15.65 -12.75
CA TYR A 161 -12.97 16.86 -12.99
C TYR A 161 -13.33 18.04 -12.06
N THR A 162 -14.58 18.10 -11.58
CA THR A 162 -15.05 19.12 -10.64
C THR A 162 -14.35 19.09 -9.29
N ASP A 163 -13.67 18.01 -8.94
CA ASP A 163 -12.84 17.95 -7.72
C ASP A 163 -11.72 18.99 -7.71
N PHE A 164 -11.31 19.47 -8.89
CA PHE A 164 -10.35 20.56 -9.04
C PHE A 164 -10.98 21.95 -8.96
N ASN A 165 -12.31 22.08 -8.93
CA ASN A 165 -12.95 23.38 -8.71
C ASN A 165 -12.53 23.92 -7.33
N ASP A 166 -12.18 25.21 -7.28
CA ASP A 166 -11.66 25.88 -6.07
C ASP A 166 -10.38 25.23 -5.51
N SER A 167 -9.61 24.51 -6.34
CA SER A 167 -8.27 24.04 -6.00
C SER A 167 -7.23 25.12 -6.26
N VAL A 168 -6.08 25.00 -5.58
CA VAL A 168 -4.93 25.91 -5.81
C VAL A 168 -4.49 25.89 -7.27
N TRP A 169 -4.58 24.74 -7.93
CA TRP A 169 -4.30 24.59 -9.37
C TRP A 169 -5.24 25.40 -10.24
N TYR A 170 -6.55 25.23 -10.06
CA TYR A 170 -7.55 25.93 -10.87
C TYR A 170 -7.51 27.43 -10.62
N GLU A 171 -7.29 27.86 -9.38
CA GLU A 171 -7.12 29.28 -9.06
C GLU A 171 -5.95 29.92 -9.81
N LYS A 172 -4.82 29.21 -9.89
CA LYS A 172 -3.57 29.67 -10.51
C LYS A 172 -3.60 29.64 -12.03
N TYR A 173 -4.02 28.53 -12.63
CA TYR A 173 -3.91 28.30 -14.07
C TYR A 173 -5.22 28.47 -14.84
N LYS A 174 -6.36 28.60 -14.14
CA LYS A 174 -7.71 28.72 -14.74
C LYS A 174 -8.03 27.60 -15.74
N THR A 175 -7.45 26.43 -15.52
CA THR A 175 -7.59 25.24 -16.37
C THR A 175 -7.48 23.99 -15.51
N TYR A 176 -7.90 22.84 -16.05
CA TYR A 176 -7.74 21.54 -15.42
C TYR A 176 -6.34 20.96 -15.66
N PRO A 177 -5.95 19.88 -14.97
CA PRO A 177 -4.70 19.17 -15.24
C PRO A 177 -4.58 18.60 -16.66
N ASP A 178 -3.38 18.60 -17.25
CA ASP A 178 -3.14 18.03 -18.59
C ASP A 178 -3.65 16.58 -18.76
N PRO A 179 -3.46 15.64 -17.80
CA PRO A 179 -4.00 14.28 -17.91
C PRO A 179 -5.53 14.22 -18.06
N CYS A 180 -6.25 15.25 -17.60
CA CYS A 180 -7.71 15.33 -17.72
C CYS A 180 -8.18 15.68 -19.13
N PHE A 181 -7.30 16.08 -20.05
CA PHE A 181 -7.68 16.43 -21.42
C PHE A 181 -7.74 15.23 -22.37
N GLY A 182 -7.30 14.05 -21.93
CA GLY A 182 -7.30 12.83 -22.77
C GLY A 182 -6.48 12.99 -24.06
N ALA A 183 -6.88 12.28 -25.13
CA ALA A 183 -6.27 12.40 -26.46
C ALA A 183 -6.79 13.60 -27.29
N ALA A 184 -7.66 14.43 -26.71
CA ALA A 184 -8.22 15.58 -27.39
C ALA A 184 -7.24 16.78 -27.33
N PRO A 185 -6.94 17.45 -28.45
CA PRO A 185 -6.08 18.61 -28.43
C PRO A 185 -6.73 19.75 -27.60
N PRO A 186 -5.94 20.51 -26.82
CA PRO A 186 -6.41 21.57 -25.93
C PRO A 186 -7.18 22.71 -26.64
N LEU A 187 -7.09 22.77 -27.98
CA LEU A 187 -7.71 23.80 -28.82
C LEU A 187 -9.18 23.51 -29.19
N ALA A 188 -9.72 22.34 -28.85
CA ALA A 188 -11.02 21.90 -29.35
C ALA A 188 -12.22 22.14 -28.41
N HIS A 189 -12.05 22.81 -27.26
CA HIS A 189 -13.05 23.45 -26.35
C HIS A 189 -12.58 23.25 -24.88
N PRO A 190 -12.19 24.31 -24.14
CA PRO A 190 -11.70 24.21 -22.76
C PRO A 190 -12.70 23.57 -21.77
N HIS A 191 -13.99 23.61 -22.11
CA HIS A 191 -15.09 23.17 -21.24
C HIS A 191 -15.54 21.71 -21.50
N LEU A 192 -15.06 21.06 -22.55
CA LEU A 192 -15.56 19.73 -22.95
C LEU A 192 -14.70 18.55 -22.47
N CYS A 193 -13.47 18.83 -22.00
CA CYS A 193 -12.51 17.76 -21.68
C CYS A 193 -12.80 17.00 -20.38
N GLY A 194 -13.29 17.68 -19.33
CA GLY A 194 -13.63 17.02 -18.08
C GLY A 194 -14.85 16.09 -18.18
N HIS A 195 -15.79 16.40 -19.07
CA HIS A 195 -17.08 15.69 -19.15
C HIS A 195 -16.99 14.30 -19.82
N LEU A 196 -15.87 14.00 -20.48
CA LEU A 196 -15.67 12.75 -21.21
C LEU A 196 -14.94 11.68 -20.38
N LEU A 197 -14.18 12.09 -19.34
CA LEU A 197 -13.46 11.17 -18.47
C LEU A 197 -14.25 10.94 -17.18
N GLN A 198 -14.38 9.67 -16.79
CA GLN A 198 -14.97 9.29 -15.53
C GLN A 198 -13.99 9.51 -14.37
N GLY A 199 -14.49 9.60 -13.14
CA GLY A 199 -13.67 9.69 -11.94
C GLY A 199 -12.74 8.50 -11.77
N CYS A 200 -11.58 8.73 -11.16
CA CYS A 200 -10.61 7.67 -10.92
C CYS A 200 -11.11 6.58 -9.99
N PHE A 201 -12.01 6.88 -9.04
CA PHE A 201 -12.59 5.88 -8.16
C PHE A 201 -13.32 4.79 -8.95
N ASP A 202 -14.22 5.19 -9.84
CA ASP A 202 -15.00 4.27 -10.67
C ASP A 202 -14.10 3.48 -11.62
N GLN A 203 -13.16 4.14 -12.28
CA GLN A 203 -12.24 3.48 -13.23
C GLN A 203 -11.34 2.46 -12.52
N ILE A 204 -10.84 2.77 -11.32
CA ILE A 204 -10.06 1.84 -10.52
C ILE A 204 -10.92 0.64 -10.10
N LEU A 205 -12.18 0.86 -9.69
CA LEU A 205 -13.08 -0.24 -9.36
C LEU A 205 -13.38 -1.13 -10.56
N GLU A 206 -13.54 -0.54 -11.75
CA GLU A 206 -13.79 -1.28 -12.98
C GLU A 206 -12.56 -2.09 -13.41
N GLU A 207 -11.35 -1.53 -13.25
CA GLU A 207 -10.08 -2.26 -13.44
C GLU A 207 -9.93 -3.42 -12.45
N ILE A 208 -10.29 -3.22 -11.18
CA ILE A 208 -10.28 -4.30 -10.17
C ILE A 208 -11.29 -5.38 -10.53
N ARG A 209 -12.48 -5.03 -11.03
CA ARG A 209 -13.49 -6.01 -11.47
C ARG A 209 -13.05 -6.76 -12.72
N THR A 210 -12.46 -6.06 -13.67
CA THR A 210 -11.95 -6.64 -14.92
C THR A 210 -10.79 -7.61 -14.65
N ASN A 211 -9.89 -7.23 -13.72
CA ASN A 211 -8.75 -8.04 -13.31
C ASN A 211 -8.97 -8.77 -11.98
N ALA A 212 -10.23 -9.07 -11.64
CA ALA A 212 -10.60 -9.62 -10.33
C ALA A 212 -9.88 -10.93 -10.00
N GLY A 213 -9.55 -11.74 -11.00
CA GLY A 213 -8.76 -12.96 -10.81
C GLY A 213 -7.36 -12.71 -10.25
N VAL A 214 -6.65 -11.71 -10.79
CA VAL A 214 -5.29 -11.36 -10.33
C VAL A 214 -5.35 -10.68 -8.96
N ALA A 215 -6.21 -9.68 -8.81
CA ALA A 215 -6.38 -8.96 -7.55
C ALA A 215 -6.82 -9.89 -6.41
N GLY A 216 -7.81 -10.76 -6.68
CA GLY A 216 -8.28 -11.77 -5.75
C GLY A 216 -7.21 -12.81 -5.42
N GLY A 217 -6.40 -13.23 -6.39
CA GLY A 217 -5.29 -14.15 -6.17
C GLY A 217 -4.21 -13.57 -5.24
N VAL A 218 -3.83 -12.31 -5.43
CA VAL A 218 -2.89 -11.61 -4.55
C VAL A 218 -3.45 -11.50 -3.14
N ALA A 219 -4.70 -11.04 -2.99
CA ALA A 219 -5.35 -10.92 -1.69
C ALA A 219 -5.48 -12.26 -0.96
N ALA A 220 -5.88 -13.32 -1.66
CA ALA A 220 -5.96 -14.67 -1.10
C ALA A 220 -4.59 -15.21 -0.67
N GLY A 221 -3.53 -14.90 -1.44
CA GLY A 221 -2.16 -15.27 -1.10
C GLY A 221 -1.68 -14.60 0.20
N ILE A 222 -1.94 -13.30 0.35
CA ILE A 222 -1.60 -12.56 1.58
C ILE A 222 -2.36 -13.15 2.77
N ALA A 223 -3.68 -13.30 2.65
CA ALA A 223 -4.52 -13.91 3.69
C ALA A 223 -4.03 -15.32 4.09
N ALA A 224 -3.65 -16.16 3.12
CA ALA A 224 -3.13 -17.49 3.40
C ALA A 224 -1.79 -17.44 4.17
N LEU A 225 -0.89 -16.51 3.82
CA LEU A 225 0.38 -16.31 4.52
C LEU A 225 0.16 -15.85 5.96
N GLU A 226 -0.78 -14.93 6.19
CA GLU A 226 -1.12 -14.45 7.54
C GLU A 226 -1.71 -15.55 8.40
N ILE A 227 -2.66 -16.33 7.87
CA ILE A 227 -3.23 -17.49 8.56
C ILE A 227 -2.15 -18.52 8.90
N ALA A 228 -1.24 -18.81 7.96
CA ALA A 228 -0.13 -19.72 8.20
C ALA A 228 0.80 -19.20 9.30
N ALA A 229 1.14 -17.91 9.29
CA ALA A 229 1.96 -17.27 10.31
C ALA A 229 1.30 -17.33 11.69
N MET A 230 0.00 -17.04 11.78
CA MET A 230 -0.78 -17.16 13.02
C MET A 230 -0.83 -18.61 13.53
N ALA A 231 -1.07 -19.57 12.65
CA ALA A 231 -1.10 -21.00 13.01
C ALA A 231 0.25 -21.50 13.53
N VAL A 232 1.36 -21.12 12.88
CA VAL A 232 2.71 -21.46 13.32
C VAL A 232 3.05 -20.80 14.65
N SER A 233 2.70 -19.52 14.82
CA SER A 233 2.86 -18.79 16.08
C SER A 233 2.14 -19.52 17.23
N MET A 234 0.87 -19.88 17.04
CA MET A 234 0.09 -20.60 18.05
C MET A 234 0.62 -22.02 18.31
N TYR A 235 1.05 -22.72 17.27
CA TYR A 235 1.68 -24.04 17.43
C TYR A 235 2.93 -23.98 18.30
N LEU A 236 3.81 -23.01 18.03
CA LEU A 236 5.01 -22.79 18.83
C LEU A 236 4.64 -22.36 20.26
N TYR A 237 3.64 -21.50 20.44
CA TYR A 237 3.16 -21.10 21.78
C TYR A 237 2.75 -22.31 22.62
N CYS A 238 1.87 -23.17 22.09
CA CYS A 238 1.40 -24.37 22.80
C CYS A 238 2.55 -25.33 23.12
N ARG A 239 3.51 -25.50 22.20
CA ARG A 239 4.68 -26.37 22.42
C ARG A 239 5.62 -25.84 23.49
N LEU A 240 5.70 -24.52 23.66
CA LEU A 240 6.45 -23.89 24.75
C LEU A 240 5.69 -23.96 26.08
N ASP A 241 4.39 -24.24 26.07
CA ASP A 241 3.58 -24.46 27.27
C ASP A 241 3.67 -25.88 27.80
N GLU A 242 3.94 -26.84 26.92
CA GLU A 242 4.19 -28.24 27.27
C GLU A 242 5.61 -28.51 27.80
N LYS A 243 6.55 -27.55 27.68
CA LYS A 243 7.92 -27.63 28.22
C LYS A 243 7.97 -27.10 29.65
#